data_AF-A0A0J1FVW3-F1
#
_entry.id   AF-A0A0J1FVW3-F1
#
_cell.length_a   1.000
_cell.length_b   1.000
_cell.length_c   1.000
_cell.angle_alpha   90.00
_cell.angle_beta   90.00
_cell.angle_gamma   90.00
#
_symmetry.space_group_name_H-M   'P 1'
#
loop_
_entity.id
_entity.type
_entity.pdbx_description
1 polymer ?
#
loop_
_entity_poly.entity_id
_entity_poly.type
_entity_poly.pdbx_seq_one_letter_code
_entity_poly.pdbx_strand_id
1 'polypeptide(L)'
;MSFFSLIHEPQKIKAHVDDSFAKAKLETRLSELFVSAKQRQPIIFCIGTDRSTGDALGPLIGTHLSRLKLPQLHVYGTLDDPVHATNLRDTLQIIRESYHEPFIIAVDACLGRLDSIGCITLADGPLKPGAGVHKKLPEVGEAHMTGIVNVGGFMEFIVLQNTRLNLVWKMSENISSLIAHSYLKTYYH
;
A
#
# COMPACT_ATOMS: atom_id res chain seq x y z
N MET A 1 -6.13 -34.29 -20.86
CA MET A 1 -6.19 -33.52 -19.60
C MET A 1 -4.83 -32.89 -19.37
N SER A 2 -4.70 -31.59 -19.63
CA SER A 2 -3.58 -30.79 -19.14
C SER A 2 -4.12 -29.38 -18.93
N PHE A 3 -4.69 -29.16 -17.75
CA PHE A 3 -5.25 -27.90 -17.27
C PHE A 3 -4.26 -27.30 -16.25
N PHE A 4 -2.99 -27.18 -16.61
CA PHE A 4 -1.99 -26.54 -15.76
C PHE A 4 -1.44 -25.28 -16.43
N SER A 5 -1.49 -24.20 -15.64
CA SER A 5 -0.97 -22.85 -15.85
C SER A 5 -1.59 -22.01 -16.96
N LEU A 6 -2.81 -21.53 -16.74
CA LEU A 6 -3.10 -20.12 -17.04
C LEU A 6 -2.22 -19.31 -16.08
N ILE A 7 -1.09 -18.82 -16.58
CA ILE A 7 -0.32 -17.79 -15.90
C ILE A 7 -1.27 -16.59 -15.82
N HIS A 8 -1.87 -16.36 -14.64
CA HIS A 8 -2.53 -15.09 -14.37
C HIS A 8 -1.42 -14.04 -14.41
N GLU A 9 -1.37 -13.23 -15.47
CA GLU A 9 -0.53 -12.03 -15.45
C GLU A 9 -0.93 -11.21 -14.21
N PRO A 10 0.03 -10.76 -13.38
CA PRO A 10 -0.29 -9.99 -12.20
C PRO A 10 -1.07 -8.74 -12.64
N GLN A 11 -2.33 -8.67 -12.22
CA GLN A 11 -3.21 -7.60 -12.65
C GLN A 11 -2.74 -6.30 -11.99
N LYS A 12 -2.28 -5.34 -12.80
CA LYS A 12 -1.86 -4.02 -12.34
C LYS A 12 -2.85 -2.98 -12.82
N ILE A 13 -3.54 -2.35 -11.87
CA ILE A 13 -4.45 -1.24 -12.13
C ILE A 13 -3.78 0.06 -11.70
N LYS A 14 -3.98 1.13 -12.48
CA LYS A 14 -3.45 2.46 -12.22
C LYS A 14 -4.56 3.49 -12.36
N ALA A 15 -4.66 4.41 -11.40
CA ALA A 15 -5.58 5.54 -11.45
C ALA A 15 -4.90 6.81 -10.93
N HIS A 16 -5.17 7.96 -11.54
CA HIS A 16 -4.75 9.23 -10.96
C HIS A 16 -5.69 9.60 -9.80
N VAL A 17 -5.20 10.27 -8.75
CA VAL A 17 -6.02 10.67 -7.58
C VAL A 17 -7.23 11.54 -7.95
N ASP A 18 -7.14 12.24 -9.07
CA ASP A 18 -8.21 13.10 -9.60
C ASP A 18 -9.17 12.40 -10.57
N ASP A 19 -8.93 11.13 -10.91
CA ASP A 19 -9.79 10.35 -11.80
C ASP A 19 -10.72 9.43 -11.00
N SER A 20 -11.93 9.93 -10.69
CA SER A 20 -12.94 9.16 -9.96
C SER A 20 -13.36 7.87 -10.67
N PHE A 21 -13.39 7.84 -12.00
CA PHE A 21 -13.80 6.65 -12.75
C PHE A 21 -12.71 5.59 -12.71
N ALA A 22 -11.44 5.96 -12.87
CA ALA A 22 -10.33 5.02 -12.72
C ALA A 22 -10.19 4.54 -11.27
N LYS A 23 -10.44 5.39 -10.27
CA LYS A 23 -10.46 4.97 -8.85
C LYS A 23 -11.55 3.94 -8.56
N ALA A 24 -12.71 4.00 -9.19
CA ALA A 24 -13.75 2.98 -9.05
C ALA A 24 -13.28 1.57 -9.51
N LYS A 25 -12.35 1.51 -10.47
CA LYS A 25 -11.70 0.25 -10.88
C LYS A 25 -10.76 -0.28 -9.80
N LEU A 26 -10.00 0.61 -9.13
CA LEU A 26 -9.19 0.23 -7.97
C LEU A 26 -10.06 -0.32 -6.84
N GLU A 27 -11.16 0.35 -6.51
CA GLU A 27 -12.08 -0.08 -5.44
C GLU A 27 -12.69 -1.45 -5.74
N THR A 28 -13.13 -1.68 -6.99
CA THR A 28 -13.64 -2.98 -7.43
C THR A 28 -12.61 -4.08 -7.24
N ARG A 29 -11.38 -3.87 -7.73
CA ARG A 29 -10.30 -4.86 -7.60
C ARG A 29 -9.89 -5.10 -6.15
N LEU A 30 -9.85 -4.04 -5.34
CA LEU A 30 -9.52 -4.16 -3.93
C LEU A 30 -10.59 -4.94 -3.15
N SER A 31 -11.85 -4.78 -3.52
CA SER A 31 -12.95 -5.60 -2.98
C SER A 31 -12.80 -7.08 -3.37
N GLU A 32 -12.44 -7.37 -4.62
CA GLU A 32 -12.15 -8.74 -5.07
C GLU A 32 -10.99 -9.38 -4.29
N LEU A 33 -9.94 -8.60 -4.00
CA LEU A 33 -8.80 -9.05 -3.19
C LEU A 33 -9.26 -9.40 -1.77
N PHE A 34 -10.03 -8.54 -1.11
CA PHE A 34 -10.61 -8.87 0.21
C PHE A 34 -11.50 -10.11 0.18
N VAL A 35 -12.33 -10.29 -0.85
CA VAL A 35 -13.15 -11.51 -1.01
C VAL A 35 -12.26 -12.75 -1.17
N SER A 36 -11.18 -12.64 -1.96
CA SER A 36 -10.24 -13.73 -2.20
C SER A 36 -9.42 -14.13 -0.97
N ALA A 37 -9.37 -13.27 0.06
CA ALA A 37 -8.71 -13.56 1.33
C ALA A 37 -9.42 -14.66 2.13
N LYS A 38 -10.63 -15.10 1.76
CA LYS A 38 -11.31 -16.29 2.33
C LYS A 38 -11.26 -16.38 3.87
N GLN A 39 -11.70 -15.33 4.57
CA GLN A 39 -11.71 -15.24 6.05
C GLN A 39 -10.32 -15.12 6.72
N ARG A 40 -9.23 -15.03 5.96
CA ARG A 40 -7.90 -14.69 6.52
C ARG A 40 -7.94 -13.30 7.12
N GLN A 41 -7.18 -13.09 8.20
CA GLN A 41 -7.08 -11.79 8.86
C GLN A 41 -6.54 -10.74 7.88
N PRO A 42 -7.29 -9.67 7.56
CA PRO A 42 -6.81 -8.62 6.68
C PRO A 42 -5.90 -7.66 7.44
N ILE A 43 -4.73 -7.41 6.86
CA ILE A 43 -3.71 -6.51 7.42
C ILE A 43 -3.30 -5.50 6.36
N ILE A 44 -3.33 -4.21 6.70
CA ILE A 44 -2.73 -3.15 5.90
C ILE A 44 -1.34 -2.85 6.47
N PHE A 45 -0.31 -3.07 5.66
CA PHE A 45 1.08 -2.88 6.06
C PHE A 45 1.66 -1.64 5.36
N CYS A 46 1.60 -0.52 6.04
CA CYS A 46 2.03 0.78 5.55
C CYS A 46 3.52 0.99 5.78
N ILE A 47 4.27 1.24 4.70
CA ILE A 47 5.72 1.41 4.71
C ILE A 47 6.05 2.89 4.49
N GLY A 48 7.02 3.38 5.26
CA GLY A 48 7.54 4.73 5.13
C GLY A 48 7.99 5.33 6.46
N THR A 49 8.41 6.60 6.42
CA THR A 49 8.76 7.38 7.61
C THR A 49 8.16 8.77 7.55
N ASP A 50 7.80 9.30 8.71
CA ASP A 50 7.42 10.69 8.96
C ASP A 50 8.58 11.70 8.78
N ARG A 51 9.82 11.23 8.69
CA ARG A 51 11.03 12.07 8.56
C ARG A 51 11.35 12.50 7.12
N SER A 52 10.55 12.09 6.14
CA SER A 52 10.69 12.44 4.73
C SER A 52 9.31 12.64 4.13
N THR A 53 9.03 13.81 3.57
CA THR A 53 7.66 14.15 3.15
C THR A 53 7.11 13.20 2.09
N GLY A 54 7.94 12.79 1.11
CA GLY A 54 7.56 11.82 0.08
C GLY A 54 7.38 10.40 0.62
N ASP A 55 8.13 10.04 1.66
CA ASP A 55 8.08 8.71 2.29
C ASP A 55 7.00 8.62 3.39
N ALA A 56 6.35 9.74 3.73
CA ALA A 56 5.33 9.77 4.77
C ALA A 56 3.97 9.19 4.31
N LEU A 57 3.83 8.81 3.04
CA LEU A 57 2.57 8.31 2.48
C LEU A 57 2.01 7.13 3.28
N GLY A 58 2.82 6.10 3.53
CA GLY A 58 2.42 4.93 4.30
C GLY A 58 1.95 5.29 5.71
N PRO A 59 2.81 5.91 6.56
CA PRO A 59 2.43 6.34 7.91
C PRO A 59 1.16 7.19 7.96
N LEU A 60 0.94 8.08 6.99
CA LEU A 60 -0.29 8.87 6.88
C LEU A 60 -1.51 7.98 6.61
N ILE A 61 -1.43 7.06 5.65
CA ILE A 61 -2.50 6.10 5.33
C ILE A 61 -2.83 5.25 6.56
N GLY A 62 -1.81 4.70 7.22
CA GLY A 62 -2.02 3.87 8.40
C GLY A 62 -2.66 4.66 9.55
N THR A 63 -2.30 5.93 9.71
CA THR A 63 -2.93 6.82 10.69
C THR A 63 -4.40 7.08 10.38
N HIS A 64 -4.74 7.38 9.13
CA HIS A 64 -6.13 7.58 8.71
C HIS A 64 -6.97 6.32 8.97
N LEU A 65 -6.50 5.15 8.55
CA LEU A 65 -7.21 3.88 8.72
C LEU A 65 -7.38 3.51 10.19
N SER A 66 -6.33 3.66 11.01
CA SER A 66 -6.38 3.35 12.44
C SER A 66 -7.41 4.20 13.19
N ARG A 67 -7.60 5.45 12.77
CA ARG A 67 -8.62 6.36 13.34
C ARG A 67 -10.05 5.95 13.03
N LEU A 68 -10.29 5.23 11.93
CA LEU A 68 -11.62 4.73 11.57
C LEU A 68 -12.09 3.58 12.47
N LYS A 69 -11.18 2.91 13.18
CA LYS A 69 -11.48 1.79 14.09
C LYS A 69 -12.33 0.69 13.42
N LEU A 70 -11.99 0.36 12.18
CA LEU A 70 -12.66 -0.69 11.41
C LEU A 70 -12.44 -2.05 12.10
N PRO A 71 -13.50 -2.77 12.52
CA PRO A 71 -13.31 -4.00 13.29
C PRO A 71 -12.61 -5.05 12.44
N GLN A 72 -11.67 -5.78 13.03
CA GLN A 72 -10.87 -6.85 12.39
C GLN A 72 -9.95 -6.39 11.24
N LEU A 73 -9.90 -5.11 10.89
CA LEU A 73 -8.86 -4.60 9.99
C LEU A 73 -7.66 -4.16 10.82
N HIS A 74 -6.55 -4.90 10.73
CA HIS A 74 -5.31 -4.52 11.43
C HIS A 74 -4.45 -3.63 10.54
N VAL A 75 -3.82 -2.63 11.16
CA VAL A 75 -2.99 -1.64 10.47
C VAL A 75 -1.63 -1.57 11.16
N TYR A 76 -0.56 -1.68 10.38
CA TYR A 76 0.82 -1.48 10.83
C TYR A 76 1.45 -0.37 10.01
N GLY A 77 2.26 0.47 10.66
CA GLY A 77 2.85 1.66 10.02
C GLY A 77 1.93 2.86 10.11
N THR A 78 1.94 3.53 11.27
CA THR A 78 1.24 4.80 11.49
C THR A 78 2.27 5.91 11.67
N LEU A 79 1.83 7.14 11.91
CA LEU A 79 2.72 8.21 12.33
C LEU A 79 3.27 7.98 13.74
N ASP A 80 2.49 7.37 14.62
CA ASP A 80 2.91 7.05 15.99
C ASP A 80 3.93 5.90 15.99
N ASP A 81 3.69 4.88 15.16
CA ASP A 81 4.52 3.67 15.02
C ASP A 81 4.88 3.43 13.54
N PRO A 82 5.83 4.19 12.98
CA PRO A 82 6.21 4.06 11.57
C PRO A 82 6.95 2.74 11.31
N VAL A 83 6.73 2.19 10.12
CA VAL A 83 7.43 0.97 9.65
C VAL A 83 8.27 1.33 8.44
N HIS A 84 9.57 1.22 8.58
CA HIS A 84 10.55 1.58 7.57
C HIS A 84 11.64 0.51 7.46
N ALA A 85 12.60 0.71 6.55
CA ALA A 85 13.62 -0.29 6.21
C ALA A 85 14.36 -0.94 7.39
N THR A 86 14.55 -0.25 8.53
CA THR A 86 15.31 -0.80 9.66
C THR A 86 14.51 -1.67 10.63
N ASN A 87 13.18 -1.55 10.68
CA ASN A 87 12.30 -2.31 11.59
C ASN A 87 11.29 -3.20 10.84
N LEU A 88 11.16 -3.06 9.52
CA LEU A 88 10.21 -3.80 8.68
C LEU A 88 10.26 -5.32 8.89
N ARG A 89 11.46 -5.90 9.02
CA ARG A 89 11.61 -7.34 9.24
C ARG A 89 11.00 -7.78 10.57
N ASP A 90 11.25 -7.02 11.62
CA ASP A 90 10.80 -7.33 12.98
C ASP A 90 9.28 -7.17 13.06
N THR A 91 8.71 -6.13 12.43
CA THR A 91 7.26 -5.95 12.33
C THR A 91 6.58 -7.12 11.60
N LEU A 92 7.17 -7.62 10.51
CA LEU A 92 6.64 -8.79 9.81
C LEU A 92 6.72 -10.06 10.65
N GLN A 93 7.77 -10.22 11.45
CA GLN A 93 7.88 -11.34 12.37
C GLN A 93 6.76 -11.30 13.41
N ILE A 94 6.51 -10.15 14.02
CA ILE A 94 5.40 -9.95 14.97
C ILE A 94 4.06 -10.35 14.34
N ILE A 95 3.81 -9.92 13.09
CA ILE A 95 2.58 -10.28 12.36
C ILE A 95 2.46 -11.79 12.17
N ARG A 96 3.54 -12.46 11.75
CA ARG A 96 3.54 -13.91 11.52
C ARG A 96 3.36 -14.72 12.80
N GLU A 97 3.82 -14.20 13.92
CA GLU A 97 3.63 -14.80 15.24
C GLU A 97 2.23 -14.54 15.81
N SER A 98 1.62 -13.40 15.45
CA SER A 98 0.31 -12.97 15.98
C SER A 98 -0.89 -13.53 15.21
N TYR A 99 -0.73 -13.82 13.91
CA TYR A 99 -1.83 -14.22 13.04
C TYR A 99 -1.48 -15.46 12.23
N HIS A 100 -2.44 -16.38 12.11
CA HIS A 100 -2.32 -17.54 11.24
C HIS A 100 -2.67 -17.16 9.80
N GLU A 101 -1.70 -17.30 8.88
CA GLU A 101 -1.83 -17.00 7.45
C GLU A 101 -2.60 -15.67 7.17
N PRO A 102 -2.16 -14.51 7.68
CA PRO A 102 -2.87 -13.25 7.46
C PRO A 102 -2.79 -12.84 5.98
N PHE A 103 -3.82 -12.18 5.46
CA PHE A 103 -3.80 -11.57 4.13
C PHE A 103 -3.31 -10.13 4.23
N ILE A 104 -2.12 -9.85 3.70
CA ILE A 104 -1.43 -8.58 3.86
C ILE A 104 -1.48 -7.80 2.55
N ILE A 105 -1.95 -6.55 2.63
CA ILE A 105 -1.83 -5.56 1.57
C ILE A 105 -0.76 -4.55 1.98
N ALA A 106 0.36 -4.55 1.26
CA ALA A 106 1.42 -3.58 1.50
C ALA A 106 1.08 -2.23 0.87
N VAL A 107 1.48 -1.13 1.52
CA VAL A 107 1.31 0.22 1.00
C VAL A 107 2.64 0.96 1.08
N ASP A 108 3.07 1.59 -0.01
CA ASP A 108 4.36 2.30 -0.07
C ASP A 108 4.29 3.52 -1.00
N ALA A 109 5.22 4.46 -0.81
CA ALA A 109 5.47 5.51 -1.79
C ALA A 109 6.50 5.05 -2.81
N CYS A 110 6.38 5.53 -4.05
CA CYS A 110 7.42 5.34 -5.04
C CYS A 110 7.64 6.59 -5.88
N LEU A 111 8.78 6.61 -6.55
CA LEU A 111 9.09 7.61 -7.55
C LEU A 111 8.82 7.04 -8.94
N GLY A 112 8.45 7.90 -9.88
CA GLY A 112 8.05 7.47 -11.21
C GLY A 112 8.30 8.51 -12.29
N ARG A 113 7.65 8.34 -13.43
CA ARG A 113 7.69 9.33 -14.51
C ARG A 113 6.86 10.56 -14.14
N LEU A 114 7.21 11.72 -14.72
CA LEU A 114 6.50 12.98 -14.50
C LEU A 114 4.99 12.88 -14.76
N ASP A 115 4.60 12.19 -15.84
CA ASP A 115 3.20 11.96 -16.22
C ASP A 115 2.42 11.03 -15.28
N SER A 116 3.11 10.43 -14.32
CA SER A 116 2.57 9.42 -13.42
C SER A 116 2.48 9.90 -11.98
N ILE A 117 2.97 11.11 -11.67
CA ILE A 117 2.85 11.71 -10.35
C ILE A 117 1.37 11.83 -9.98
N GLY A 118 1.01 11.49 -8.75
CA GLY A 118 -0.38 11.46 -8.30
C GLY A 118 -1.14 10.21 -8.73
N CYS A 119 -0.50 9.25 -9.39
CA CYS A 119 -1.13 7.95 -9.63
C CYS A 119 -0.99 7.01 -8.43
N ILE A 120 -2.08 6.30 -8.17
CA ILE A 120 -2.17 5.15 -7.29
C ILE A 120 -2.13 3.91 -8.18
N THR A 121 -1.31 2.93 -7.83
CA THR A 121 -1.35 1.61 -8.46
C THR A 121 -1.74 0.55 -7.45
N LEU A 122 -2.56 -0.40 -7.86
CA LEU A 122 -2.84 -1.64 -7.14
C LEU A 122 -2.36 -2.80 -8.00
N ALA A 123 -1.59 -3.70 -7.42
CA ALA A 123 -1.09 -4.87 -8.11
C ALA A 123 -1.15 -6.11 -7.22
N ASP A 124 -1.35 -7.25 -7.88
CA ASP A 124 -1.26 -8.56 -7.27
C ASP A 124 0.20 -8.92 -7.00
N GLY A 125 0.42 -9.69 -5.95
CA GLY A 125 1.74 -10.15 -5.53
C GLY A 125 2.44 -9.20 -4.54
N PRO A 126 3.57 -9.65 -4.00
CA PRO A 126 4.26 -8.93 -2.95
C PRO A 126 4.86 -7.62 -3.43
N LEU A 127 4.89 -6.64 -2.54
CA LEU A 127 5.72 -5.47 -2.69
C LEU A 127 7.19 -5.84 -2.45
N LYS A 128 8.08 -5.25 -3.25
CA LYS A 128 9.53 -5.20 -3.01
C LYS A 128 9.87 -3.81 -2.47
N PRO A 129 9.97 -3.62 -1.14
CA PRO A 129 10.15 -2.29 -0.57
C PRO A 129 11.52 -1.75 -0.93
N GLY A 130 11.61 -0.42 -1.05
CA GLY A 130 12.91 0.25 -0.98
C GLY A 130 13.68 0.36 -2.30
N ALA A 131 13.01 0.72 -3.40
CA ALA A 131 13.68 1.06 -4.65
C ALA A 131 14.77 2.15 -4.52
N GLY A 132 14.75 2.94 -3.43
CA GLY A 132 15.77 3.95 -3.09
C GLY A 132 16.71 3.60 -1.92
N VAL A 133 16.68 2.38 -1.37
CA VAL A 133 17.59 1.96 -0.28
C VAL A 133 18.45 0.77 -0.69
N HIS A 134 19.76 0.85 -0.49
CA HIS A 134 20.73 -0.20 -0.84
C HIS A 134 20.66 -1.46 0.04
N LYS A 135 19.51 -1.75 0.67
CA LYS A 135 19.31 -2.90 1.56
C LYS A 135 18.38 -3.93 0.90
N LYS A 136 18.70 -5.22 1.06
CA LYS A 136 17.80 -6.32 0.68
C LYS A 136 16.68 -6.44 1.72
N LEU A 137 15.55 -5.80 1.46
CA LEU A 137 14.35 -5.91 2.28
C LEU A 137 13.53 -7.15 1.89
N PRO A 138 12.86 -7.81 2.85
CA PRO A 138 11.95 -8.90 2.53
C PRO A 138 10.74 -8.38 1.73
N GLU A 139 10.23 -9.25 0.87
CA GLU A 139 8.97 -9.05 0.16
C GLU A 139 7.79 -8.99 1.14
N VAL A 140 6.80 -8.14 0.84
CA VAL A 140 5.68 -7.86 1.75
C VAL A 140 4.34 -8.08 1.06
N GLY A 141 3.54 -8.96 1.67
CA GLY A 141 2.12 -9.19 1.37
C GLY A 141 1.80 -9.93 0.08
N GLU A 142 0.51 -10.09 -0.16
CA GLU A 142 -0.06 -10.80 -1.30
C GLU A 142 -0.58 -9.84 -2.38
N ALA A 143 -0.77 -8.59 -2.01
CA ALA A 143 -1.07 -7.49 -2.91
C ALA A 143 -0.39 -6.22 -2.39
N HIS A 144 -0.27 -5.22 -3.26
CA HIS A 144 0.29 -3.95 -2.84
C HIS A 144 -0.32 -2.75 -3.55
N MET A 145 -0.36 -1.64 -2.83
CA MET A 145 -0.70 -0.33 -3.35
C MET A 145 0.53 0.57 -3.30
N THR A 146 0.82 1.30 -4.37
CA THR A 146 1.84 2.35 -4.34
C THR A 146 1.33 3.67 -4.83
N GLY A 147 1.76 4.74 -4.18
CA GLY A 147 1.55 6.11 -4.64
C GLY A 147 2.81 6.67 -5.30
N ILE A 148 2.69 7.13 -6.55
CA ILE A 148 3.78 7.83 -7.24
C ILE A 148 3.81 9.28 -6.78
N VAL A 149 4.67 9.58 -5.80
CA VAL A 149 4.66 10.87 -5.09
C VAL A 149 5.52 11.94 -5.78
N ASN A 150 6.50 11.54 -6.60
CA ASN A 150 7.38 12.46 -7.33
C ASN A 150 8.12 11.78 -8.49
N VAL A 151 8.95 12.54 -9.21
CA VAL A 151 9.81 12.06 -10.31
C VAL A 151 10.96 11.21 -9.77
N GLY A 152 11.24 10.07 -10.40
CA GLY A 152 12.41 9.23 -10.12
C GLY A 152 13.63 9.54 -10.99
N GLY A 153 14.76 8.89 -10.71
CA GLY A 153 15.99 9.05 -11.47
C GLY A 153 17.16 9.52 -10.61
N PHE A 154 17.50 10.80 -10.68
CA PHE A 154 18.69 11.33 -9.98
C PHE A 154 18.34 11.86 -8.59
N MET A 155 19.19 11.58 -7.60
CA MET A 155 19.06 12.06 -6.21
C MET A 155 17.72 11.73 -5.53
N GLU A 156 17.20 10.52 -5.75
CA GLU A 156 15.89 10.07 -5.27
C GLU A 156 15.66 10.31 -3.77
N PHE A 157 16.69 10.14 -2.95
CA PHE A 157 16.63 10.44 -1.52
C PHE A 157 16.26 11.91 -1.23
N ILE A 158 16.91 12.85 -1.91
CA ILE A 158 16.64 14.30 -1.74
C ILE A 158 15.27 14.65 -2.32
N VAL A 159 14.89 14.02 -3.43
CA VAL A 159 13.57 14.21 -4.04
C VAL A 159 12.47 13.82 -3.06
N LEU A 160 12.58 12.66 -2.40
CA LEU A 160 11.61 12.24 -1.37
C LEU A 160 11.56 13.23 -0.20
N GLN A 161 12.71 13.71 0.29
CA GLN A 161 12.76 14.68 1.38
C GLN A 161 12.12 16.04 1.04
N ASN A 162 12.07 16.42 -0.24
CA ASN A 162 11.52 17.69 -0.72
C ASN A 162 10.20 17.54 -1.48
N THR A 163 9.58 16.37 -1.40
CA THR A 163 8.31 16.12 -2.07
C THR A 163 7.20 16.96 -1.43
N ARG A 164 6.28 17.47 -2.24
CA ARG A 164 5.18 18.33 -1.76
C ARG A 164 4.23 17.54 -0.86
N LEU A 165 4.20 17.89 0.42
CA LEU A 165 3.32 17.25 1.41
C LEU A 165 1.85 17.27 0.99
N ASN A 166 1.35 18.36 0.37
CA ASN A 166 -0.05 18.45 -0.07
C ASN A 166 -0.45 17.31 -1.03
N LEU A 167 0.46 16.91 -1.93
CA LEU A 167 0.19 15.78 -2.82
C LEU A 167 0.14 14.48 -2.03
N VAL A 168 1.13 14.24 -1.17
CA VAL A 168 1.23 13.04 -0.34
C VAL A 168 0.00 12.90 0.56
N TRP A 169 -0.45 14.00 1.18
CA TRP A 169 -1.66 14.06 1.99
C TRP A 169 -2.92 13.73 1.19
N LYS A 170 -3.10 14.35 0.02
CA LYS A 170 -4.24 14.06 -0.86
C LYS A 170 -4.24 12.59 -1.28
N MET A 171 -3.06 12.03 -1.58
CA MET A 171 -2.92 10.61 -1.91
C MET A 171 -3.25 9.71 -0.71
N SER A 172 -2.82 10.07 0.50
CA SER A 172 -3.12 9.28 1.70
C SER A 172 -4.61 9.22 1.99
N GLU A 173 -5.33 10.35 1.86
CA GLU A 173 -6.79 10.39 2.03
C GLU A 173 -7.51 9.51 0.99
N ASN A 174 -7.09 9.57 -0.28
CA ASN A 174 -7.69 8.78 -1.35
C ASN A 174 -7.45 7.27 -1.17
N ILE A 175 -6.21 6.87 -0.87
CA ILE A 175 -5.88 5.44 -0.67
C ILE A 175 -6.59 4.90 0.58
N SER A 176 -6.63 5.67 1.67
CA SER A 176 -7.34 5.26 2.89
C SER A 176 -8.83 5.09 2.65
N SER A 177 -9.45 5.99 1.87
CA SER A 177 -10.87 5.90 1.51
C SER A 177 -11.16 4.67 0.65
N LEU A 178 -10.31 4.38 -0.35
CA LEU A 178 -10.42 3.17 -1.17
C LEU A 178 -10.37 1.90 -0.32
N ILE A 179 -9.37 1.79 0.57
CA ILE A 179 -9.23 0.65 1.47
C ILE A 179 -10.44 0.51 2.38
N ALA A 180 -10.86 1.59 3.04
CA ALA A 180 -11.98 1.57 3.97
C ALA A 180 -13.31 1.18 3.27
N HIS A 181 -13.60 1.76 2.11
CA HIS A 181 -14.82 1.46 1.37
C HIS A 181 -14.83 0.02 0.85
N SER A 182 -13.73 -0.45 0.26
CA SER A 182 -13.61 -1.85 -0.18
C SER A 182 -13.76 -2.83 0.97
N TYR A 183 -13.14 -2.53 2.12
CA TYR A 183 -13.27 -3.36 3.33
C TYR A 183 -14.72 -3.42 3.82
N LEU A 184 -15.36 -2.26 4.02
CA LEU A 184 -16.75 -2.19 4.49
C LEU A 184 -17.71 -2.90 3.53
N LYS A 185 -17.53 -2.72 2.22
CA LYS A 185 -18.33 -3.38 1.20
C LYS A 185 -18.21 -4.90 1.21
N THR A 186 -17.06 -5.45 1.58
CA THR A 186 -16.84 -6.90 1.60
C THR A 186 -17.28 -7.56 2.91
N TYR A 187 -17.12 -6.88 4.06
CA TYR A 187 -17.32 -7.50 5.37
C TYR A 187 -18.61 -7.07 6.10
N TYR A 188 -19.31 -6.04 5.61
CA TYR A 188 -20.52 -5.49 6.25
C TYR A 188 -21.73 -5.33 5.31
N HIS A 189 -21.61 -5.81 4.07
CA HIS A 189 -22.70 -5.91 3.09
C HIS A 189 -22.77 -7.34 2.55
#